data_AF-A0A9E2DN42-F1
#
_entry.id   AF-A0A9E2DN42-F1
#
_cell.length_a   1.000
_cell.length_b   1.000
_cell.length_c   1.000
_cell.angle_alpha   90.00
_cell.angle_beta   90.00
_cell.angle_gamma   90.00
#
_symmetry.space_group_name_H-M   'P 1'
#
loop_
_entity.id
_entity.type
_entity.pdbx_description
1 polymer ?
#
loop_
_entity_poly.entity_id
_entity_poly.type
_entity_poly.pdbx_seq_one_letter_code
_entity_poly.pdbx_strand_id
1 'polypeptide(L)'
;IAPSSFEYISSNIYPNWNGSLLAGALVFKHIERIGLKNNKVVSRSKIAEGLGRPRDVKQGPDGYIYVSIENKGVYKIIPIE
;
A
#
# COMPACT_ATOMS: atom_id res chain seq x y z
N ILE A 1 4.10 -14.29 0.95
CA ILE A 1 4.39 -12.93 0.43
C ILE A 1 5.80 -12.41 0.75
N ALA A 2 6.43 -12.85 1.86
CA ALA A 2 7.62 -12.19 2.44
C ALA A 2 7.34 -10.70 2.72
N PRO A 3 6.61 -10.40 3.81
CA PRO A 3 6.18 -9.04 4.11
C PRO A 3 7.38 -8.15 4.45
N SER A 4 7.41 -6.92 3.93
CA SER A 4 8.40 -5.91 4.33
C SER A 4 7.84 -4.93 5.36
N SER A 5 6.80 -4.18 4.98
CA SER A 5 6.22 -3.08 5.73
C SER A 5 4.70 -3.19 5.81
N PHE A 6 4.13 -2.56 6.83
CA PHE A 6 2.69 -2.42 6.99
C PHE A 6 2.30 -0.97 7.25
N GLU A 7 1.17 -0.55 6.69
CA GLU A 7 0.62 0.78 6.88
C GLU A 7 -0.90 0.76 6.93
N TYR A 8 -1.49 1.37 7.96
CA TYR A 8 -2.93 1.56 8.04
C TYR A 8 -3.33 2.86 7.35
N ILE A 9 -4.32 2.80 6.46
CA ILE A 9 -4.80 3.97 5.72
C ILE A 9 -5.92 4.64 6.51
N SER A 10 -5.68 5.87 6.94
CA SER A 10 -6.69 6.77 7.53
C SER A 10 -7.09 7.91 6.59
N SER A 11 -6.42 8.04 5.45
CA SER A 11 -6.67 9.09 4.47
C SER A 11 -7.98 8.86 3.69
N ASN A 12 -8.66 9.98 3.39
CA ASN A 12 -9.85 10.01 2.52
C ASN A 12 -9.51 10.34 1.06
N ILE A 13 -8.23 10.58 0.73
CA ILE A 13 -7.77 10.88 -0.64
C ILE A 13 -7.97 9.67 -1.57
N TYR A 14 -7.94 8.45 -1.02
CA TYR A 14 -8.11 7.21 -1.76
C TYR A 14 -9.53 6.65 -1.52
N PRO A 15 -10.46 6.79 -2.48
CA PRO A 15 -11.82 6.31 -2.31
C PRO A 15 -11.86 4.83 -1.99
N ASN A 16 -12.65 4.44 -0.98
CA ASN A 16 -12.81 3.05 -0.53
C ASN A 16 -11.53 2.38 0.03
N TRP A 17 -10.48 3.15 0.34
CA TRP A 17 -9.26 2.61 0.95
C TRP A 17 -9.12 2.97 2.44
N ASN A 18 -9.86 3.96 2.94
CA ASN A 18 -9.91 4.26 4.37
C ASN A 18 -10.25 2.99 5.17
N GLY A 19 -9.45 2.71 6.20
CA GLY A 19 -9.57 1.51 7.02
C GLY A 19 -8.87 0.27 6.45
N SER A 20 -8.22 0.37 5.29
CA SER A 20 -7.43 -0.72 4.74
C SER A 20 -6.03 -0.78 5.35
N LEU A 21 -5.43 -1.96 5.37
CA LEU A 21 -4.02 -2.18 5.67
C LEU A 21 -3.26 -2.41 4.36
N LEU A 22 -2.11 -1.77 4.19
CA LEU A 22 -1.15 -2.06 3.13
C LEU A 22 -0.06 -2.97 3.66
N ALA A 23 0.39 -3.93 2.85
CA ALA A 23 1.49 -4.81 3.16
C ALA A 23 2.43 -4.94 1.97
N GLY A 24 3.71 -4.62 2.14
CA GLY A 24 4.69 -4.80 1.07
C GLY A 24 5.02 -6.27 0.82
N ALA A 25 4.85 -6.78 -0.41
CA ALA A 25 5.16 -8.15 -0.78
C ALA A 25 6.48 -8.23 -1.57
N LEU A 26 7.60 -8.49 -0.87
CA LEU A 26 8.95 -8.46 -1.48
C LEU A 26 9.13 -9.45 -2.62
N VAL A 27 8.73 -10.72 -2.39
CA VAL A 27 8.92 -11.80 -3.37
C VAL A 27 8.04 -11.58 -4.60
N PHE A 28 6.84 -11.06 -4.39
CA PHE A 28 5.85 -10.86 -5.44
C PHE A 28 5.85 -9.46 -6.06
N LYS A 29 6.75 -8.57 -5.62
CA LYS A 29 7.00 -7.25 -6.22
C LYS A 29 5.76 -6.37 -6.37
N HIS A 30 4.90 -6.34 -5.34
CA HIS A 30 3.71 -5.48 -5.27
C HIS A 30 3.40 -5.09 -3.82
N ILE A 31 2.49 -4.14 -3.63
CA ILE A 31 1.88 -3.87 -2.33
C ILE A 31 0.50 -4.55 -2.31
N GLU A 32 0.23 -5.34 -1.28
CA GLU A 32 -1.08 -5.93 -1.04
C GLU A 32 -1.92 -4.95 -0.22
N ARG A 33 -3.09 -4.55 -0.73
CA ARG A 33 -4.10 -3.80 0.02
C ARG A 33 -5.13 -4.77 0.58
N ILE A 34 -5.30 -4.74 1.89
CA ILE A 34 -6.18 -5.60 2.66
C ILE A 34 -7.30 -4.73 3.22
N GLY A 35 -8.52 -4.91 2.71
CA GLY A 35 -9.70 -4.22 3.24
C GLY A 35 -10.14 -4.88 4.54
N LEU A 36 -10.36 -4.08 5.58
CA LEU A 36 -10.79 -4.54 6.90
C LEU A 36 -12.18 -4.02 7.23
N LYS A 37 -13.01 -4.88 7.83
CA LYS A 37 -14.29 -4.52 8.45
C LYS A 37 -14.44 -5.29 9.75
N ASN A 38 -14.64 -4.59 10.88
CA ASN A 38 -14.75 -5.19 12.21
C ASN A 38 -13.58 -6.16 12.50
N ASN A 39 -12.34 -5.74 12.23
CA ASN A 39 -11.11 -6.54 12.38
C ASN A 39 -11.08 -7.84 11.56
N LYS A 40 -11.95 -7.99 10.56
CA LYS A 40 -11.94 -9.11 9.61
C LYS A 40 -11.53 -8.63 8.23
N VAL A 41 -10.77 -9.47 7.52
CA VAL A 41 -10.42 -9.24 6.12
C VAL A 41 -11.65 -9.43 5.25
N VAL A 42 -12.01 -8.42 4.46
CA VAL A 42 -13.15 -8.44 3.54
C VAL A 42 -12.74 -8.36 2.08
N SER A 43 -11.54 -7.87 1.78
CA SER A 43 -11.02 -7.80 0.41
C SER A 43 -9.49 -7.81 0.38
N ARG A 44 -8.95 -8.20 -0.77
CA ARG A 44 -7.53 -8.19 -1.10
C ARG A 44 -7.36 -7.70 -2.53
N SER A 45 -6.43 -6.79 -2.75
CA SER A 45 -6.12 -6.26 -4.08
C SER A 45 -4.65 -5.87 -4.16
N LYS A 46 -4.02 -6.09 -5.31
CA LYS A 46 -2.62 -5.70 -5.55
C LYS A 46 -2.57 -4.27 -6.07
N ILE A 47 -1.56 -3.52 -5.63
CA ILE A 47 -1.26 -2.18 -6.12
C ILE A 47 0.25 -2.06 -6.37
N ALA A 48 0.67 -1.02 -7.10
CA ALA A 48 2.08 -0.76 -7.40
C ALA A 48 2.80 -1.94 -8.08
N GLU A 49 2.06 -2.72 -8.88
CA GLU A 49 2.62 -3.83 -9.66
C GLU A 49 3.61 -3.31 -10.71
N GLY A 50 4.65 -4.08 -11.00
CA GLY A 50 5.66 -3.72 -12.01
C GLY A 50 6.69 -2.67 -11.56
N LEU A 51 6.50 -2.02 -10.41
CA LEU A 51 7.46 -1.02 -9.91
C LEU A 51 8.76 -1.66 -9.40
N GLY A 52 8.71 -2.87 -8.84
CA GLY A 52 9.89 -3.57 -8.33
C GLY A 52 9.66 -4.15 -6.94
N ARG A 53 10.74 -4.39 -6.19
CA ARG A 53 10.65 -4.92 -4.82
C ARG A 53 10.36 -3.78 -3.83
N PRO A 54 9.19 -3.76 -3.17
CA PRO A 54 8.85 -2.70 -2.22
C PRO A 54 9.57 -2.91 -0.89
N ARG A 55 10.25 -1.86 -0.41
CA ARG A 55 10.96 -1.88 0.87
C ARG A 55 10.13 -1.30 2.00
N ASP A 56 9.40 -0.22 1.73
CA ASP A 56 8.53 0.41 2.72
C ASP A 56 7.28 1.00 2.05
N VAL A 57 6.20 1.12 2.81
CA VAL A 57 4.98 1.83 2.44
C VAL A 57 4.50 2.67 3.62
N LYS A 58 4.18 3.94 3.38
CA LYS A 58 3.78 4.91 4.42
C LYS A 58 2.70 5.85 3.91
N GLN A 59 1.78 6.25 4.78
CA GLN A 59 0.91 7.39 4.55
C GLN A 59 1.64 8.65 5.03
N GLY A 60 1.84 9.61 4.13
CA GLY A 60 2.42 10.90 4.47
C GLY A 60 1.43 11.79 5.25
N PRO A 61 1.92 12.88 5.86
CA PRO A 61 1.07 13.86 6.55
C PRO A 61 0.13 14.60 5.59
N ASP A 62 0.44 14.61 4.29
CA ASP A 62 -0.41 15.12 3.21
C ASP A 62 -1.53 14.14 2.81
N GLY A 63 -1.61 12.97 3.48
CA GLY A 63 -2.61 11.94 3.23
C GLY A 63 -2.32 11.05 2.02
N TYR A 64 -1.24 11.26 1.27
CA TYR A 64 -0.85 10.39 0.16
C TYR A 64 -0.05 9.19 0.65
N ILE A 65 -0.13 8.10 -0.09
CA ILE A 65 0.65 6.87 0.11
C ILE A 65 1.95 7.00 -0.68
N TYR A 66 3.05 6.68 -0.01
CA TYR A 66 4.40 6.63 -0.56
C TYR A 66 4.95 5.22 -0.45
N VAL A 67 5.61 4.76 -1.51
CA VAL A 67 6.24 3.44 -1.57
C VAL A 67 7.72 3.60 -1.93
N SER A 68 8.61 3.05 -1.11
CA SER A 68 10.02 2.95 -1.47
C SER A 68 10.28 1.65 -2.22
N ILE A 69 10.98 1.75 -3.34
CA ILE A 69 11.30 0.63 -4.22
C ILE A 69 12.82 0.48 -4.27
N GLU A 70 13.26 -0.76 -4.07
CA GLU A 70 14.67 -1.14 -4.12
C GLU A 70 15.32 -0.67 -5.43
N ASN A 71 16.45 0.04 -5.31
CA ASN A 71 17.26 0.58 -6.41
C ASN A 71 16.51 1.53 -7.37
N LYS A 72 15.36 2.10 -6.96
CA LYS A 72 14.60 3.05 -7.78
C LYS A 72 14.19 4.33 -7.07
N GLY A 73 14.00 4.29 -5.75
CA GLY A 73 13.64 5.47 -4.95
C GLY A 73 12.20 5.42 -4.43
N VAL A 74 11.61 6.58 -4.16
CA VAL A 74 10.29 6.72 -3.55
C VAL A 74 9.26 7.20 -4.58
N TYR A 75 8.13 6.51 -4.64
CA TYR A 75 7.01 6.83 -5.51
C TYR A 75 5.81 7.28 -4.67
N LYS A 76 5.12 8.33 -5.13
CA LYS A 76 3.81 8.73 -4.60
C LYS A 76 2.72 8.01 -5.40
N ILE A 77 1.78 7.36 -4.72
CA ILE A 77 0.63 6.70 -5.36
C ILE A 77 -0.45 7.76 -5.59
N ILE A 78 -0.84 7.99 -6.85
CA ILE A 78 -1.90 8.94 -7.19
C ILE A 78 -3.19 8.14 -7.42
N PRO A 79 -4.29 8.43 -6.70
CA PRO A 79 -5.58 7.83 -7.02
C PRO A 79 -6.03 8.30 -8.40
N ILE A 80 -6.51 7.37 -9.21
CA ILE A 80 -7.17 7.67 -10.47
C ILE A 80 -8.66 7.78 -10.12
N GLU A 81 -9.32 8.85 -10.58
CA GLU A 81 -10.78 9.01 -10.42
C GLU A 81 -11.57 7.83 -11.02
#